data_AF-T0FPK0-F1
#
_entry.id   AF-T0FPK0-F1
#
_cell.length_a   1.000
_cell.length_b   1.000
_cell.length_c   1.000
_cell.angle_alpha   90.00
_cell.angle_beta   90.00
_cell.angle_gamma   90.00
#
_symmetry.space_group_name_H-M   'P 1'
#
loop_
_entity.id
_entity.type
_entity.pdbx_description
1 polymer ?
#
loop_
_entity_poly.entity_id
_entity_poly.type
_entity_poly.pdbx_seq_one_letter_code
_entity_poly.pdbx_strand_id
1 'polypeptide(L)'
;MNELNYLKDKGYIDGHLISRLGFPSLIQNISLTHVNLVHEILEKRKFNCNLIRSQNSKSLFDAKNKMKTYSRCRICGFNAGYFPWGADGKSPDFTYCSCCGCEFGYQDSSLAGIRNWRKEWERSGYAWKEPDQRPENWDLEQQLASIANEFL
;
A
#
# COMPACT_ATOMS: atom_id res chain seq x y z
N MET A 1 -25.02 -19.98 37.25
CA MET A 1 -23.61 -19.61 36.96
C MET A 1 -23.53 -18.10 37.08
N ASN A 2 -22.65 -17.57 37.94
CA ASN A 2 -22.63 -16.14 38.27
C ASN A 2 -22.18 -15.32 37.04
N GLU A 3 -22.88 -14.23 36.73
CA GLU A 3 -22.71 -13.43 35.51
C GLU A 3 -21.28 -12.85 35.38
N LEU A 4 -20.64 -12.57 36.51
CA LEU A 4 -19.22 -12.19 36.60
C LEU A 4 -18.27 -13.30 36.14
N ASN A 5 -18.60 -14.56 36.38
CA ASN A 5 -17.78 -15.68 35.90
C ASN A 5 -17.90 -15.85 34.39
N TYR A 6 -19.09 -15.63 33.82
CA TYR A 6 -19.29 -15.65 32.36
C TYR A 6 -18.48 -14.54 31.65
N LEU A 7 -18.47 -13.33 32.21
CA LEU A 7 -17.71 -12.20 31.66
C LEU A 7 -16.19 -12.38 31.81
N LYS A 8 -15.74 -13.01 32.90
CA LYS A 8 -14.33 -13.37 33.12
C LYS A 8 -13.86 -14.44 32.13
N ASP A 9 -14.64 -15.51 31.94
CA ASP A 9 -14.31 -16.60 31.01
C ASP A 9 -14.26 -16.12 29.54
N LYS A 10 -15.00 -15.06 29.22
CA LYS A 10 -14.99 -14.42 27.90
C LYS A 10 -13.95 -13.30 27.76
N GLY A 11 -13.15 -13.01 28.80
CA GLY A 11 -12.03 -12.07 28.77
C GLY A 11 -12.42 -10.59 28.75
N TYR A 12 -13.65 -10.24 29.13
CA TYR A 12 -14.14 -8.85 29.12
C TYR A 12 -13.73 -8.05 30.36
N ILE A 13 -13.35 -8.73 31.44
CA ILE A 13 -12.89 -8.12 32.70
C ILE A 13 -11.65 -8.85 33.23
N ASP A 14 -10.65 -8.09 33.66
CA ASP A 14 -9.49 -8.59 34.39
C ASP A 14 -9.91 -8.98 35.83
N GLY A 15 -9.38 -10.09 36.35
CA GLY A 15 -9.55 -10.50 37.75
C GLY A 15 -9.16 -9.43 38.78
N HIS A 16 -8.29 -8.49 38.41
CA HIS A 16 -7.90 -7.34 39.21
C HIS A 16 -8.99 -6.25 39.32
N LEU A 17 -9.90 -6.15 38.33
CA LEU A 17 -11.07 -5.27 38.40
C LEU A 17 -12.12 -5.84 39.37
N ILE A 18 -12.27 -7.17 39.38
CA ILE A 18 -13.24 -7.88 40.24
C ILE A 18 -12.89 -7.70 41.72
N SER A 19 -11.60 -7.66 42.06
CA SER A 19 -11.14 -7.52 43.45
C SER A 19 -11.22 -6.10 44.01
N ARG A 20 -11.29 -5.07 43.16
CA ARG A 20 -11.37 -3.65 43.57
C ARG A 20 -12.79 -3.10 43.68
N LEU A 21 -13.78 -3.76 43.08
CA LEU A 21 -15.19 -3.42 43.24
C LEU A 21 -15.73 -4.01 44.55
N GLY A 22 -15.19 -3.57 45.68
CA GLY A 22 -15.82 -3.82 46.97
C GLY A 22 -17.02 -2.88 47.10
N PHE A 23 -18.24 -3.31 46.75
CA PHE A 23 -19.43 -2.55 47.13
C PHE A 23 -20.63 -3.40 47.56
N PRO A 24 -21.40 -2.92 48.57
CA PRO A 24 -22.57 -3.58 49.11
C PRO A 24 -23.73 -3.57 48.12
N SER A 25 -24.43 -4.71 48.04
CA SER A 25 -25.87 -4.86 47.76
C SER A 25 -26.56 -3.72 46.99
N LEU A 26 -26.22 -3.44 45.73
CA LEU A 26 -27.02 -2.56 44.85
C LEU A 26 -26.80 -2.73 43.34
N ILE A 27 -26.38 -3.91 42.87
CA ILE A 27 -26.50 -4.29 41.45
C ILE A 27 -27.17 -5.65 41.36
N GLN A 28 -28.49 -5.68 41.51
CA GLN A 28 -29.30 -6.87 41.22
C GLN A 28 -30.31 -6.64 40.09
N ASN A 29 -30.14 -5.60 39.26
CA ASN A 29 -31.04 -5.33 38.13
C ASN A 29 -30.33 -4.70 36.93
N ILE A 30 -29.20 -5.27 36.50
CA ILE A 30 -28.83 -5.12 35.08
C ILE A 30 -29.52 -6.29 34.38
N SER A 31 -30.72 -6.07 33.87
CA SER A 31 -31.46 -7.06 33.07
C SER A 31 -30.52 -7.67 32.03
N LEU A 32 -30.61 -8.99 31.77
CA LEU A 32 -29.83 -9.70 30.73
C LEU A 32 -29.80 -8.96 29.38
N THR A 33 -30.81 -8.13 29.09
CA THR A 33 -30.85 -7.23 27.93
C THR A 33 -29.71 -6.21 27.88
N HIS A 34 -29.29 -5.66 29.02
CA HIS A 34 -28.18 -4.71 29.12
C HIS A 34 -26.82 -5.39 28.91
N VAL A 35 -26.63 -6.61 29.41
CA VAL A 35 -25.39 -7.37 29.16
C VAL A 35 -25.27 -7.78 27.70
N ASN A 36 -26.37 -8.22 27.08
CA ASN A 36 -26.40 -8.51 25.64
C ASN A 36 -26.14 -7.26 24.79
N LEU A 37 -26.69 -6.10 25.18
CA LEU A 37 -26.44 -4.83 24.50
C LEU A 37 -24.96 -4.41 24.60
N VAL A 38 -24.34 -4.56 25.77
CA VAL A 38 -22.91 -4.27 25.95
C VAL A 38 -22.05 -5.21 25.09
N HIS A 39 -22.35 -6.51 25.06
CA HIS A 39 -21.65 -7.45 24.18
C HIS A 39 -21.82 -7.10 22.70
N GLU A 40 -23.03 -6.77 22.26
CA GLU A 40 -23.30 -6.39 20.87
C GLU A 40 -22.54 -5.11 20.47
N ILE A 41 -22.49 -4.11 21.37
CA ILE A 41 -21.70 -2.88 21.16
C ILE A 41 -20.21 -3.20 21.08
N LEU A 42 -19.69 -4.08 21.94
CA LEU A 42 -18.27 -4.47 21.93
C LEU A 42 -17.90 -5.25 20.67
N GLU A 43 -18.75 -6.17 20.21
CA GLU A 43 -18.55 -6.90 18.96
C GLU A 43 -18.65 -5.98 17.73
N LYS A 44 -19.61 -5.05 17.71
CA LYS A 44 -19.71 -4.01 16.67
C LYS A 44 -18.46 -3.12 16.64
N ARG A 45 -17.91 -2.77 17.81
CA ARG A 45 -16.65 -2.01 17.92
C ARG A 45 -15.45 -2.81 17.41
N LYS A 46 -15.31 -4.09 17.79
CA LYS A 46 -14.24 -4.97 17.29
C LYS A 46 -14.32 -5.13 15.76
N PHE A 47 -15.51 -5.35 15.21
CA PHE A 47 -15.72 -5.43 13.76
C PHE A 47 -15.29 -4.14 13.04
N ASN A 48 -15.67 -2.98 13.59
CA ASN A 48 -15.29 -1.68 13.05
C ASN A 48 -13.75 -1.48 13.08
N CYS A 49 -13.08 -1.80 14.19
CA CYS A 49 -11.61 -1.76 14.27
C CYS A 49 -10.92 -2.68 13.26
N ASN A 50 -11.43 -3.90 13.04
CA ASN A 50 -10.90 -4.84 12.04
C ASN A 50 -11.10 -4.32 10.61
N LEU A 51 -12.24 -3.69 10.33
CA LEU A 51 -12.53 -3.07 9.04
C LEU A 51 -11.61 -1.87 8.78
N ILE A 52 -11.40 -0.99 9.77
CA ILE A 52 -10.44 0.13 9.67
C ILE A 52 -9.02 -0.40 9.48
N ARG A 53 -8.61 -1.44 10.22
CA ARG A 53 -7.26 -2.03 10.12
C ARG A 53 -7.03 -2.67 8.75
N SER A 54 -8.02 -3.38 8.20
CA SER A 54 -7.92 -3.97 6.86
C SER A 54 -7.87 -2.89 5.77
N GLN A 55 -8.71 -1.86 5.86
CA GLN A 55 -8.69 -0.71 4.94
C GLN A 55 -7.36 0.06 4.99
N ASN A 56 -6.79 0.28 6.17
CA ASN A 56 -5.48 0.92 6.34
C ASN A 56 -4.34 0.06 5.79
N SER A 57 -4.39 -1.26 5.98
CA SER A 57 -3.38 -2.17 5.41
C SER A 57 -3.41 -2.19 3.89
N LYS A 58 -4.60 -2.12 3.30
CA LYS A 58 -4.80 -2.02 1.85
C LYS A 58 -4.30 -0.69 1.32
N SER A 59 -4.65 0.44 1.94
CA SER A 59 -4.21 1.77 1.49
C SER A 59 -2.68 1.93 1.54
N LEU A 60 -2.02 1.36 2.55
CA LEU A 60 -0.57 1.33 2.65
C LEU A 60 0.08 0.47 1.56
N PHE A 61 -0.52 -0.68 1.24
CA PHE A 61 -0.06 -1.53 0.14
C PHE A 61 -0.21 -0.83 -1.21
N ASP A 62 -1.36 -0.20 -1.45
CA ASP A 62 -1.64 0.55 -2.68
C ASP A 62 -0.69 1.75 -2.83
N ALA A 63 -0.45 2.50 -1.75
CA ALA A 63 0.50 3.61 -1.75
C ALA A 63 1.95 3.14 -2.00
N LYS A 64 2.37 2.03 -1.39
CA LYS A 64 3.71 1.44 -1.62
C LYS A 64 3.88 0.96 -3.06
N ASN A 65 2.87 0.30 -3.62
CA ASN A 65 2.90 -0.12 -5.02
C ASN A 65 2.92 1.07 -5.97
N LYS A 66 2.18 2.14 -5.66
CA LYS A 66 2.18 3.37 -6.44
C LYS A 66 3.53 4.09 -6.39
N MET A 67 4.18 4.18 -5.22
CA MET A 67 5.53 4.73 -5.13
C MET A 67 6.55 3.91 -5.92
N LYS A 68 6.39 2.58 -5.95
CA LYS A 68 7.26 1.68 -6.73
C LYS A 68 7.13 1.91 -8.25
N THR A 69 5.97 2.34 -8.75
CA THR A 69 5.84 2.67 -10.18
C THR A 69 6.45 4.02 -10.53
N TYR A 70 6.48 4.97 -9.59
CA TYR A 70 7.04 6.31 -9.82
C TYR A 70 8.56 6.33 -9.96
N SER A 71 9.27 5.29 -9.51
CA SER A 71 10.71 5.18 -9.72
C SER A 71 11.09 4.53 -11.05
N ARG A 72 10.11 4.15 -11.86
CA ARG A 72 10.29 3.43 -13.12
C ARG A 72 10.19 4.39 -14.30
N CYS A 73 11.08 4.24 -15.27
CA CYS A 73 10.95 4.93 -16.55
C CYS A 73 9.67 4.47 -17.26
N ARG A 74 8.84 5.43 -17.70
CA ARG A 74 7.57 5.17 -18.37
C ARG A 74 7.72 4.47 -19.73
N ILE A 75 8.87 4.63 -20.38
CA ILE A 75 9.16 4.02 -21.68
C ILE A 75 9.65 2.59 -21.54
N CYS A 76 10.65 2.36 -20.69
CA CYS A 76 11.39 1.09 -20.69
C CYS A 76 11.27 0.29 -19.40
N GLY A 77 10.68 0.83 -18.32
CA GLY A 77 10.53 0.14 -17.04
C GLY A 77 11.81 0.06 -16.19
N PHE A 78 12.93 0.64 -16.64
CA PHE A 78 14.14 0.71 -15.82
C PHE A 78 13.87 1.46 -14.51
N ASN A 79 14.35 0.91 -13.39
CA ASN A 79 14.23 1.54 -12.08
C ASN A 79 15.38 2.54 -11.91
N ALA A 80 15.06 3.83 -11.90
CA ALA A 80 16.04 4.90 -11.80
C ALA A 80 16.68 5.00 -10.40
N GLY A 81 16.09 4.38 -9.37
CA GLY A 81 16.55 4.48 -7.98
C GLY A 81 16.12 5.77 -7.26
N TYR A 82 15.46 6.68 -7.97
CA TYR A 82 14.79 7.89 -7.47
C TYR A 82 13.42 8.04 -8.15
N PHE A 83 12.73 9.16 -7.99
CA PHE A 83 11.43 9.44 -8.63
C PHE A 83 11.57 10.48 -9.75
N PRO A 84 11.75 10.09 -11.03
CA PRO A 84 11.99 11.05 -12.11
C PRO A 84 10.80 11.96 -12.42
N TRP A 85 9.61 11.56 -11.98
CA TRP A 85 8.37 12.35 -12.05
C TRP A 85 7.91 12.84 -10.68
N GLY A 86 8.83 12.95 -9.72
CA GLY A 86 8.54 13.37 -8.35
C GLY A 86 7.73 12.35 -7.57
N ALA A 87 7.57 12.59 -6.25
CA ALA A 87 6.75 11.75 -5.38
C ALA A 87 5.25 11.81 -5.74
N ASP A 88 4.84 12.84 -6.49
CA ASP A 88 3.48 13.02 -6.99
C ASP A 88 3.22 12.29 -8.32
N GLY A 89 4.26 11.79 -8.98
CA GLY A 89 4.21 11.16 -10.30
C GLY A 89 3.85 12.13 -11.43
N LYS A 90 3.96 13.45 -11.22
CA LYS A 90 3.52 14.49 -12.16
C LYS A 90 4.56 15.57 -12.43
N SER A 91 5.58 15.70 -11.59
CA SER A 91 6.59 16.75 -11.69
C SER A 91 7.90 16.18 -12.22
N PRO A 92 8.16 16.22 -13.55
CA PRO A 92 9.39 15.68 -14.13
C PRO A 92 10.61 16.47 -13.67
N ASP A 93 11.74 15.78 -13.52
CA ASP A 93 13.02 16.41 -13.17
C ASP A 93 13.89 16.77 -14.38
N PHE A 94 13.44 16.44 -15.60
CA PHE A 94 14.13 16.69 -16.86
C PHE A 94 15.51 16.02 -16.99
N THR A 95 15.76 14.99 -16.18
CA THR A 95 16.96 14.15 -16.33
C THR A 95 16.76 13.08 -17.41
N TYR A 96 17.82 12.31 -17.71
CA TYR A 96 17.79 11.27 -18.72
C TYR A 96 17.74 9.87 -18.10
N CYS A 97 16.98 8.98 -18.73
CA CYS A 97 17.01 7.56 -18.41
C CYS A 97 18.30 6.91 -18.96
N SER A 98 19.16 6.38 -18.10
CA SER A 98 20.40 5.69 -18.49
C SER A 98 20.18 4.45 -19.38
N CYS A 99 18.99 3.84 -19.31
CA CYS A 99 18.61 2.73 -20.17
C CYS A 99 18.16 3.20 -21.57
N CYS A 100 16.96 3.78 -21.70
CA CYS A 100 16.39 4.12 -23.03
C CYS A 100 16.72 5.52 -23.56
N GLY A 101 17.44 6.34 -22.79
CA GLY A 101 17.84 7.69 -23.18
C GLY A 101 16.72 8.73 -23.25
N CYS A 102 15.50 8.42 -22.79
CA CYS A 102 14.42 9.40 -22.69
C CYS A 102 14.79 10.54 -21.73
N GLU A 103 14.43 11.77 -22.07
CA GLU A 103 14.38 12.91 -21.16
C GLU A 103 13.02 12.94 -20.47
N PHE A 104 13.01 12.84 -19.14
CA PHE A 104 11.76 12.81 -18.38
C PHE A 104 11.02 14.14 -18.51
N GLY A 105 9.74 14.11 -18.86
CA GLY A 105 8.94 15.31 -19.13
C GLY A 105 8.96 15.77 -20.58
N TYR A 106 9.74 15.15 -21.46
CA TYR A 106 9.72 15.46 -22.90
C TYR A 106 9.12 14.30 -23.70
N GLN A 107 9.88 13.24 -23.98
CA GLN A 107 9.39 12.13 -24.79
C GLN A 107 8.35 11.28 -24.06
N ASP A 108 8.37 11.27 -22.72
CA ASP A 108 7.41 10.56 -21.89
C ASP A 108 6.31 11.46 -21.26
N SER A 109 6.13 12.66 -21.80
CA SER A 109 5.09 13.61 -21.39
C SER A 109 3.68 13.22 -21.88
N SER A 110 3.58 12.37 -22.89
CA SER A 110 2.33 11.91 -23.48
C SER A 110 2.41 10.44 -23.89
N LEU A 111 1.27 9.75 -23.93
CA LEU A 111 1.22 8.34 -24.36
C LEU A 111 1.72 8.14 -25.80
N ALA A 112 1.46 9.11 -26.69
CA ALA A 112 1.97 9.07 -28.06
C ALA A 112 3.51 9.20 -28.08
N GLY A 113 4.07 10.10 -27.30
CA GLY A 113 5.52 10.25 -27.14
C GLY A 113 6.17 8.98 -26.59
N ILE A 114 5.59 8.40 -25.52
CA ILE A 114 6.05 7.16 -24.91
C ILE A 114 6.12 6.04 -25.97
N ARG A 115 5.04 5.84 -26.73
CA ARG A 115 4.97 4.81 -27.76
C ARG A 115 5.95 5.04 -28.90
N ASN A 116 6.10 6.29 -29.34
CA ASN A 116 7.05 6.62 -30.41
C ASN A 116 8.50 6.39 -29.96
N TRP A 117 8.87 6.84 -28.77
CA TRP A 117 10.23 6.64 -28.27
C TRP A 117 10.54 5.17 -27.97
N ARG A 118 9.55 4.42 -27.46
CA ARG A 118 9.70 2.97 -27.26
C ARG A 118 9.99 2.25 -28.57
N LYS A 119 9.31 2.61 -29.67
CA LYS A 119 9.58 2.06 -31.01
C LYS A 119 10.97 2.41 -31.52
N GLU A 120 11.45 3.63 -31.27
CA GLU A 120 12.83 4.00 -31.66
C GLU A 120 13.87 3.22 -30.86
N TRP A 121 13.63 3.01 -29.55
CA TRP A 121 14.48 2.19 -28.71
C TRP A 121 14.44 0.70 -29.10
N GLU A 122 13.28 0.17 -29.47
CA GLU A 122 13.14 -1.17 -30.06
C GLU A 122 13.92 -1.29 -31.38
N ARG A 123 13.82 -0.28 -32.26
CA ARG A 123 14.53 -0.23 -33.54
C ARG A 123 16.06 -0.18 -33.37
N SER A 124 16.55 0.33 -32.25
CA SER A 124 17.98 0.28 -31.91
C SER A 124 18.42 -1.03 -31.27
N GLY A 125 17.52 -2.01 -31.12
CA GLY A 125 17.78 -3.28 -30.46
C GLY A 125 17.80 -3.17 -28.94
N TYR A 126 17.02 -2.23 -28.38
CA TYR A 126 16.97 -1.96 -26.94
C TYR A 126 18.33 -1.54 -26.37
N ALA A 127 19.13 -0.84 -27.16
CA ALA A 127 20.46 -0.40 -26.78
C ALA A 127 20.41 0.52 -25.55
N TRP A 128 21.29 0.27 -24.59
CA TRP A 128 21.44 1.14 -23.42
C TRP A 128 22.11 2.45 -23.80
N LYS A 129 21.57 3.57 -23.31
CA LYS A 129 22.16 4.90 -23.50
C LYS A 129 23.49 5.03 -22.77
N GLU A 130 23.57 4.46 -21.56
CA GLU A 130 24.79 4.33 -20.76
C GLU A 130 25.08 2.84 -20.53
N PRO A 131 25.87 2.19 -21.41
CA PRO A 131 26.09 0.75 -21.39
C PRO A 131 26.73 0.22 -20.10
N ASP A 132 27.51 1.06 -19.42
CA ASP A 132 28.17 0.79 -18.14
C ASP A 132 27.18 0.72 -16.96
N GLN A 133 25.99 1.33 -17.10
CA GLN A 133 24.92 1.26 -16.11
C GLN A 133 24.05 0.01 -16.27
N ARG A 134 24.26 -0.80 -17.32
CA ARG A 134 23.48 -2.01 -17.56
C ARG A 134 23.81 -3.10 -16.54
N PRO A 135 22.81 -3.62 -15.79
CA PRO A 135 23.04 -4.74 -14.89
C PRO A 135 23.57 -5.97 -15.62
N GLU A 136 24.43 -6.73 -14.96
CA GLU A 136 25.03 -7.96 -15.52
C GLU A 136 23.96 -8.98 -15.91
N ASN A 137 22.97 -9.20 -15.03
CA ASN A 137 21.84 -10.11 -15.26
C ASN A 137 20.61 -9.38 -15.83
N TRP A 138 20.83 -8.42 -16.73
CA TRP A 138 19.75 -7.67 -17.34
C TRP A 138 18.88 -8.56 -18.25
N ASP A 139 17.58 -8.52 -18.01
CA ASP A 139 16.55 -9.22 -18.77
C ASP A 139 15.54 -8.19 -19.31
N LEU A 140 15.40 -8.15 -20.64
CA LEU A 140 14.55 -7.19 -21.32
C LEU A 140 13.06 -7.38 -20.97
N GLU A 141 12.59 -8.62 -20.99
CA GLU A 141 11.17 -8.94 -20.76
C GLU A 141 10.75 -8.59 -19.34
N GLN A 142 11.61 -8.89 -18.36
CA GLN A 142 11.40 -8.48 -16.97
C GLN A 142 11.37 -6.96 -16.81
N GLN A 143 12.20 -6.23 -17.57
CA GLN A 143 12.19 -4.77 -17.54
C GLN A 143 10.90 -4.21 -18.13
N LEU A 144 10.47 -4.70 -19.31
CA LEU A 144 9.23 -4.28 -19.96
C LEU A 144 7.99 -4.61 -19.11
N ALA A 145 7.96 -5.78 -18.47
CA ALA A 145 6.87 -6.19 -17.58
C ALA A 145 6.70 -5.30 -16.34
N SER A 146 7.71 -4.46 -16.03
CA SER A 146 7.65 -3.53 -14.91
C SER A 146 7.08 -2.16 -15.25
N ILE A 147 6.75 -1.91 -16.53
CA ILE A 147 6.07 -0.70 -16.97
C ILE A 147 4.64 -0.71 -16.41
N ALA A 148 4.20 0.40 -15.82
CA ALA A 148 2.84 0.52 -15.33
C ALA A 148 1.83 0.46 -16.50
N ASN A 149 0.69 -0.21 -16.29
CA ASN A 149 -0.31 -0.45 -17.34
C ASN A 149 -0.79 0.83 -18.03
N GLU A 150 -0.82 1.97 -17.33
CA GLU A 150 -1.20 3.25 -17.93
C GLU A 150 -0.23 3.74 -19.03
N PHE A 151 0.99 3.19 -19.11
CA PHE A 151 2.03 3.61 -20.07
C PHE A 151 2.31 2.58 -21.17
N LEU A 152 1.54 1.49 -21.25
CA LEU A 152 1.68 0.49 -22.32
C LEU A 152 1.16 1.01 -23.68
#